data_AF-A0A286UB81-F1
#
_entry.id   AF-A0A286UB81-F1
#
_cell.length_a   1.000
_cell.length_b   1.000
_cell.length_c   1.000
_cell.angle_alpha   90.00
_cell.angle_beta   90.00
_cell.angle_gamma   90.00
#
_symmetry.space_group_name_H-M   'P 1'
#
loop_
_entity.id
_entity.type
_entity.pdbx_description
1 polymer ?
#
loop_
_entity_poly.entity_id
_entity_poly.type
_entity_poly.pdbx_seq_one_letter_code
_entity_poly.pdbx_strand_id
1 'polypeptide(L)'
;MSRAHILPYWISSAHPLPVRVRNKKKDFFSSPTAPCAVFYAVAKGRVPGVYTSWNECEPQVKGFTGSRFKKFTSRKDAEQFIGLPARHSSSSSIPSTSKAKMSRIKSVAFSTKAGPEEDGWDVVYADGACKGNGKPGSVAGIGVWWGENDSRNLAERCPGAQTNNRAELIAILRVLETTLPIATQRLLIKTDSKYSIHCLTEWFHKWKKAGWKTNRGGPVVNRDLIKYILALLQYRNLLGQRVKFEYVQGHAGIEGNEGADYQANRGAELPEKADRVWANECSRMEKLIKEWEEGVEVVDKAVQVNLETEDDQEEDDLIWDESDILDLKGMEAELAGN
;
A
#
# COMPACT_ATOMS: atom_id res chain seq x y z
N MET A 1 16.10 15.94 20.30
CA MET A 1 17.07 14.98 19.71
C MET A 1 16.31 13.92 18.91
N SER A 2 16.87 13.39 17.82
CA SER A 2 16.19 12.33 17.04
C SER A 2 16.50 10.94 17.61
N ARG A 3 15.48 10.22 18.10
CA ARG A 3 15.63 8.81 18.51
C ARG A 3 15.67 7.93 17.27
N ALA A 4 16.78 7.22 17.06
CA ALA A 4 16.87 6.20 16.01
C ALA A 4 15.82 5.10 16.24
N HIS A 5 14.94 4.87 15.26
CA HIS A 5 13.83 3.92 15.39
C HIS A 5 14.31 2.46 15.38
N ILE A 6 14.61 1.91 16.56
CA ILE A 6 14.81 0.47 16.74
C ILE A 6 13.44 -0.22 16.63
N LEU A 7 13.10 -0.67 15.42
CA LEU A 7 11.86 -1.39 15.14
C LEU A 7 11.83 -2.77 15.84
N PRO A 8 10.67 -3.26 16.31
CA PRO A 8 10.55 -4.59 16.90
C PRO A 8 10.99 -5.70 15.93
N TYR A 9 11.99 -6.48 16.35
CA TYR A 9 12.70 -7.50 15.55
C TYR A 9 11.78 -8.55 14.87
N TRP A 10 10.58 -8.77 15.41
CA TRP A 10 9.66 -9.82 14.97
C TRP A 10 8.98 -9.56 13.62
N ILE A 11 8.98 -8.31 13.12
CA ILE A 11 8.46 -8.00 11.77
C ILE A 11 9.32 -8.69 10.69
N SER A 12 10.60 -8.96 10.98
CA SER A 12 11.53 -9.64 10.07
C SER A 12 11.44 -11.18 10.11
N SER A 13 10.60 -11.77 10.96
CA SER A 13 10.63 -13.21 11.28
C SER A 13 9.76 -14.11 10.39
N ALA A 14 9.51 -13.73 9.13
CA ALA A 14 8.80 -14.53 8.15
C ALA A 14 9.75 -15.16 7.11
N HIS A 15 10.01 -16.46 7.28
CA HIS A 15 10.90 -17.33 6.49
C HIS A 15 12.43 -17.06 6.58
N PRO A 16 13.25 -18.10 6.85
CA PRO A 16 14.71 -17.98 6.79
C PRO A 16 15.21 -17.98 5.34
N LEU A 17 16.15 -17.10 5.03
CA LEU A 17 16.90 -17.14 3.77
C LEU A 17 17.77 -18.41 3.70
N PRO A 18 17.91 -19.07 2.54
CA PRO A 18 18.65 -20.32 2.43
C PRO A 18 20.15 -20.11 2.67
N VAL A 19 20.71 -20.83 3.66
CA VAL A 19 22.13 -20.78 4.01
C VAL A 19 22.99 -21.34 2.87
N ARG A 20 23.97 -20.54 2.42
CA ARG A 20 24.82 -20.84 1.25
C ARG A 20 25.88 -21.91 1.55
N VAL A 21 25.48 -23.17 1.51
CA VAL A 21 26.41 -24.31 1.52
C VAL A 21 27.27 -24.29 0.25
N ARG A 22 28.59 -24.12 0.41
CA ARG A 22 29.55 -24.30 -0.69
C ARG A 22 29.79 -25.80 -0.89
N ASN A 23 29.57 -26.32 -2.09
CA ASN A 23 30.25 -27.53 -2.52
C ASN A 23 30.61 -27.51 -4.02
N LYS A 24 31.51 -28.42 -4.43
CA LYS A 24 32.37 -28.23 -5.61
C LYS A 24 31.71 -28.60 -6.96
N LYS A 25 32.23 -27.96 -8.01
CA LYS A 25 31.89 -28.13 -9.44
C LYS A 25 31.71 -29.59 -9.90
N LYS A 26 30.79 -29.79 -10.84
CA LYS A 26 31.12 -30.39 -12.15
C LYS A 26 30.44 -29.58 -13.25
N ASP A 27 31.24 -29.10 -14.20
CA ASP A 27 30.78 -28.28 -15.32
C ASP A 27 30.33 -29.18 -16.48
N PHE A 28 29.20 -28.88 -17.12
CA PHE A 28 28.79 -29.46 -18.41
C PHE A 28 28.23 -28.34 -19.31
N PHE A 29 28.94 -28.03 -20.40
CA PHE A 29 28.58 -26.99 -21.36
C PHE A 29 27.68 -27.55 -22.48
N SER A 30 26.64 -26.82 -22.87
CA SER A 30 25.99 -26.92 -24.20
C SER A 30 25.09 -25.72 -24.52
N SER A 31 25.70 -24.71 -25.15
CA SER A 31 25.13 -23.65 -26.03
C SER A 31 23.97 -22.74 -25.56
N PRO A 32 23.89 -21.50 -26.09
CA PRO A 32 22.84 -20.54 -25.74
C PRO A 32 21.56 -20.75 -26.57
N THR A 33 20.42 -20.95 -25.92
CA THR A 33 19.11 -20.85 -26.56
C THR A 33 18.70 -19.38 -26.74
N ALA A 34 18.34 -19.02 -27.97
CA ALA A 34 18.11 -17.67 -28.49
C ALA A 34 17.28 -16.69 -27.61
N PRO A 35 17.45 -15.37 -27.77
CA PRO A 35 16.58 -14.37 -27.14
C PRO A 35 15.12 -14.61 -27.53
N CYS A 36 14.21 -14.51 -26.56
CA CYS A 36 12.78 -14.67 -26.78
C CYS A 36 12.26 -13.60 -27.75
N ALA A 37 11.94 -14.00 -28.98
CA ALA A 37 11.51 -13.09 -30.04
C ALA A 37 10.20 -12.39 -29.66
N VAL A 38 10.29 -11.09 -29.38
CA VAL A 38 9.13 -10.22 -29.13
C VAL A 38 8.67 -9.58 -30.44
N PHE A 39 7.38 -9.72 -30.72
CA PHE A 39 6.74 -9.23 -31.94
C PHE A 39 5.86 -8.01 -31.60
N TYR A 40 6.11 -6.90 -32.28
CA TYR A 40 5.39 -5.64 -32.07
C TYR A 40 4.39 -5.44 -33.21
N ALA A 41 3.11 -5.53 -32.91
CA ALA A 41 2.03 -5.43 -33.88
C ALA A 41 1.50 -4.00 -33.94
N VAL A 42 1.62 -3.33 -35.09
CA VAL A 42 1.02 -2.01 -35.33
C VAL A 42 -0.28 -2.18 -36.10
N ALA A 43 -1.40 -2.09 -35.40
CA ALA A 43 -2.75 -2.14 -35.98
C ALA A 43 -3.24 -0.78 -36.50
N LYS A 44 -2.67 0.33 -36.01
CA LYS A 44 -2.87 1.68 -36.54
C LYS A 44 -1.65 2.54 -36.23
N GLY A 45 -1.04 3.13 -37.26
CA GLY A 45 0.18 3.92 -37.21
C GLY A 45 0.57 4.38 -38.61
N ARG A 46 1.77 4.94 -38.79
CA ARG A 46 2.29 5.42 -40.08
C ARG A 46 2.40 4.27 -41.10
N VAL A 47 2.94 3.13 -40.68
CA VAL A 47 2.89 1.86 -41.42
C VAL A 47 2.34 0.77 -40.49
N PRO A 48 1.19 0.15 -40.81
CA PRO A 48 0.71 -1.04 -40.10
C PRO A 48 1.52 -2.29 -40.48
N GLY A 49 1.86 -3.12 -39.50
CA GLY A 49 2.69 -4.31 -39.70
C GLY A 49 3.17 -4.97 -38.41
N VAL A 50 3.74 -6.17 -38.51
CA VAL A 50 4.41 -6.86 -37.39
C VAL A 50 5.91 -6.67 -37.52
N TYR A 51 6.52 -6.07 -36.50
CA TYR A 51 7.95 -5.78 -36.41
C TYR A 51 8.62 -6.70 -35.38
N THR A 52 9.84 -7.16 -35.66
CA THR A 52 10.65 -7.98 -34.74
C THR A 52 11.55 -7.15 -33.83
N SER A 53 11.50 -5.82 -33.94
CA SER A 53 12.30 -4.89 -33.15
C SER A 53 11.47 -3.67 -32.76
N TRP A 54 11.68 -3.16 -31.54
CA TRP A 54 11.03 -1.94 -31.08
C TRP A 54 11.48 -0.70 -31.88
N ASN A 55 12.75 -0.64 -32.29
CA ASN A 55 13.30 0.50 -33.05
C ASN A 55 12.62 0.70 -34.42
N GLU A 56 12.03 -0.34 -34.99
CA GLU A 56 11.25 -0.27 -36.24
C GLU A 56 9.79 0.11 -35.98
N CYS A 57 9.23 -0.33 -34.84
CA CYS A 57 7.85 -0.10 -34.42
C CYS A 57 7.61 1.31 -33.87
N GLU A 58 8.51 1.82 -33.01
CA GLU A 58 8.40 3.13 -32.36
C GLU A 58 8.13 4.28 -33.35
N PRO A 59 8.90 4.45 -34.45
CA PRO A 59 8.65 5.50 -35.43
C PRO A 59 7.31 5.34 -36.18
N GLN A 60 6.62 4.19 -36.12
CA GLN A 60 5.29 4.05 -36.71
C GLN A 60 4.18 4.59 -35.81
N VAL A 61 4.39 4.63 -34.50
CA VAL A 61 3.32 4.86 -33.51
C VAL A 61 3.50 6.16 -32.70
N LYS A 62 4.74 6.60 -32.49
CA LYS A 62 5.08 7.77 -31.67
C LYS A 62 4.62 9.06 -32.36
N GLY A 63 3.77 9.82 -31.67
CA GLY A 63 3.18 11.06 -32.21
C GLY A 63 2.18 10.85 -33.35
N PHE A 64 1.62 9.63 -33.54
CA PHE A 64 0.53 9.40 -34.49
C PHE A 64 -0.81 9.35 -33.76
N THR A 65 -1.75 10.22 -34.12
CA THR A 65 -2.99 10.45 -33.36
C THR A 65 -3.92 9.24 -33.40
N GLY A 66 -4.17 8.66 -32.23
CA GLY A 66 -4.97 7.43 -32.10
C GLY A 66 -4.31 6.21 -32.75
N SER A 67 -2.99 6.06 -32.59
CA SER A 67 -2.27 4.83 -32.92
C SER A 67 -2.75 3.66 -32.04
N ARG A 68 -2.60 2.44 -32.56
CA ARG A 68 -2.95 1.18 -31.87
C ARG A 68 -1.84 0.18 -32.14
N PHE A 69 -1.13 -0.23 -31.10
CA PHE A 69 -0.08 -1.24 -31.18
C PHE A 69 -0.01 -2.07 -29.90
N LYS A 70 0.57 -3.27 -29.98
CA LYS A 70 0.74 -4.17 -28.83
C LYS A 70 1.93 -5.11 -29.03
N LYS A 71 2.63 -5.44 -27.93
CA LYS A 71 3.72 -6.43 -27.90
C LYS A 71 3.17 -7.85 -27.66
N PHE A 72 3.77 -8.84 -28.31
CA PHE A 72 3.42 -10.25 -28.22
C PHE A 72 4.68 -11.12 -28.15
N THR A 73 4.57 -12.30 -27.54
CA THR A 73 5.59 -13.36 -27.54
C THR A 73 5.37 -14.38 -28.67
N SER A 74 4.30 -14.21 -29.46
CA SER A 74 3.90 -15.05 -30.59
C SER A 74 3.66 -14.18 -31.82
N ARG A 75 4.30 -14.53 -32.94
CA ARG A 75 4.10 -13.84 -34.23
C ARG A 75 2.66 -13.96 -34.73
N LYS A 76 2.05 -15.13 -34.55
CA LYS A 76 0.68 -15.43 -35.01
C LYS A 76 -0.35 -14.54 -34.32
N ASP A 77 -0.13 -14.23 -33.06
CA ASP A 77 -1.03 -13.42 -32.24
C ASP A 77 -0.86 -11.93 -32.58
N ALA A 78 0.38 -11.52 -32.88
CA ALA A 78 0.69 -10.21 -33.44
C ALA A 78 0.03 -9.99 -34.82
N GLU A 79 0.05 -10.99 -35.69
CA GLU A 79 -0.60 -10.95 -37.01
C GLU A 79 -2.14 -10.86 -36.88
N GLN A 80 -2.74 -11.61 -35.95
CA GLN A 80 -4.17 -11.53 -35.63
C GLN A 80 -4.58 -10.15 -35.09
N PHE A 81 -3.76 -9.53 -34.23
CA PHE A 81 -4.07 -8.22 -33.61
C PHE A 81 -4.20 -7.06 -34.62
N ILE A 82 -3.54 -7.17 -35.78
CA ILE A 82 -3.60 -6.17 -36.86
C ILE A 82 -4.89 -6.31 -37.68
N GLY A 83 -5.54 -7.48 -37.66
CA GLY A 83 -6.77 -7.73 -38.41
C GLY A 83 -6.55 -7.98 -39.90
N LEU A 84 -5.35 -8.45 -40.30
CA LEU A 84 -5.16 -9.00 -41.64
C LEU A 84 -5.95 -10.32 -41.75
N PRO A 85 -6.94 -10.44 -42.65
CA PRO A 85 -7.71 -11.68 -42.75
C PRO A 85 -6.86 -12.78 -43.37
N ALA A 86 -6.88 -13.96 -42.74
CA ALA A 86 -6.54 -15.19 -43.44
C ALA A 86 -7.53 -15.33 -44.61
N ARG A 87 -7.02 -15.28 -45.85
CA ARG A 87 -7.84 -15.47 -47.05
C ARG A 87 -8.48 -16.86 -47.02
N HIS A 88 -9.81 -16.92 -47.07
CA HIS A 88 -10.57 -17.83 -47.94
C HIS A 88 -12.04 -17.34 -48.07
N SER A 89 -12.75 -17.90 -49.04
CA SER A 89 -14.17 -17.71 -49.41
C SER A 89 -15.17 -17.93 -48.26
N SER A 90 -16.40 -17.37 -48.25
CA SER A 90 -17.16 -16.55 -49.22
C SER A 90 -18.47 -16.01 -48.58
N SER A 91 -19.07 -14.94 -49.16
CA SER A 91 -20.54 -14.61 -49.24
C SER A 91 -21.45 -14.73 -47.98
N SER A 92 -22.35 -13.80 -47.61
CA SER A 92 -23.27 -12.98 -48.44
C SER A 92 -23.89 -11.76 -47.71
N SER A 93 -24.28 -10.75 -48.50
CA SER A 93 -25.47 -9.85 -48.35
C SER A 93 -25.96 -9.28 -46.98
N ILE A 94 -25.78 -7.96 -46.85
CA ILE A 94 -26.66 -6.90 -46.26
C ILE A 94 -28.18 -7.03 -46.63
N PRO A 95 -29.17 -6.32 -46.00
CA PRO A 95 -29.13 -5.01 -45.30
C PRO A 95 -29.72 -5.07 -43.83
N SER A 96 -30.31 -4.07 -43.13
CA SER A 96 -30.93 -2.77 -43.50
C SER A 96 -31.09 -1.72 -42.34
N THR A 97 -32.23 -1.00 -42.32
CA THR A 97 -32.68 0.22 -41.59
C THR A 97 -33.32 -0.05 -40.20
N SER A 98 -33.48 0.90 -39.26
CA SER A 98 -34.13 2.23 -39.40
C SER A 98 -33.86 3.20 -38.21
N LYS A 99 -34.50 4.40 -38.21
CA LYS A 99 -34.20 5.54 -37.32
C LYS A 99 -35.17 5.68 -36.13
N ALA A 100 -34.67 6.19 -35.00
CA ALA A 100 -35.47 6.87 -33.97
C ALA A 100 -34.79 8.18 -33.52
N LYS A 101 -35.56 9.16 -33.01
CA LYS A 101 -35.07 10.46 -32.51
C LYS A 101 -35.13 10.51 -30.98
N MET A 102 -34.25 11.28 -30.34
CA MET A 102 -34.64 12.06 -29.16
C MET A 102 -33.76 13.31 -28.88
N SER A 103 -34.12 14.04 -27.83
CA SER A 103 -33.88 15.47 -27.64
C SER A 103 -32.48 15.91 -27.20
N ARG A 104 -32.07 17.07 -27.72
CA ARG A 104 -31.03 17.98 -27.22
C ARG A 104 -31.35 18.47 -25.79
N ILE A 105 -30.44 18.29 -24.84
CA ILE A 105 -30.20 19.23 -23.72
C ILE A 105 -28.80 19.05 -23.13
N LYS A 106 -28.15 20.20 -22.85
CA LYS A 106 -26.95 20.47 -22.02
C LYS A 106 -25.86 19.39 -21.92
N SER A 107 -24.73 19.71 -22.53
CA SER A 107 -23.41 19.17 -22.15
C SER A 107 -23.09 19.47 -20.68
N VAL A 108 -23.29 18.47 -19.81
CA VAL A 108 -22.60 18.43 -18.52
C VAL A 108 -21.16 18.04 -18.83
N ALA A 109 -20.20 18.94 -18.57
CA ALA A 109 -18.80 18.58 -18.67
C ALA A 109 -18.52 17.43 -17.70
N PHE A 110 -17.86 16.36 -18.17
CA PHE A 110 -17.40 15.28 -17.31
C PHE A 110 -16.26 15.82 -16.43
N SER A 111 -16.64 16.44 -15.32
CA SER A 111 -15.71 16.92 -14.31
C SER A 111 -15.04 15.70 -13.71
N THR A 112 -13.81 15.46 -14.13
CA THR A 112 -12.86 14.57 -13.46
C THR A 112 -12.51 15.19 -12.11
N LYS A 113 -13.46 15.11 -11.16
CA LYS A 113 -13.13 15.25 -9.75
C LYS A 113 -12.27 14.04 -9.39
N ALA A 114 -10.96 14.27 -9.38
CA ALA A 114 -10.08 13.49 -8.55
C ALA A 114 -10.65 13.41 -7.12
N GLY A 115 -10.30 12.36 -6.40
CA GLY A 115 -10.54 12.29 -4.96
C GLY A 115 -9.85 13.45 -4.21
N PRO A 116 -10.05 13.56 -2.89
CA PRO A 116 -9.18 14.40 -2.07
C PRO A 116 -7.72 14.00 -2.33
N GLU A 117 -6.83 14.99 -2.44
CA GLU A 117 -5.44 14.81 -2.88
C GLU A 117 -4.78 13.56 -2.27
N GLU A 118 -4.51 12.58 -3.13
CA GLU A 118 -3.75 11.37 -2.79
C GLU A 118 -2.25 11.67 -2.66
N ASP A 119 -1.83 12.90 -2.97
CA ASP A 119 -0.48 13.39 -2.73
C ASP A 119 -0.10 13.31 -1.24
N GLY A 120 1.14 12.89 -0.98
CA GLY A 120 1.62 12.59 0.35
C GLY A 120 0.97 11.37 1.05
N TRP A 121 0.23 10.51 0.33
CA TRP A 121 -0.23 9.20 0.81
C TRP A 121 0.40 8.03 0.05
N ASP A 122 0.83 7.00 0.76
CA ASP A 122 1.08 5.66 0.21
C ASP A 122 -0.28 4.95 0.10
N VAL A 123 -0.73 4.68 -1.13
CA VAL A 123 -2.10 4.23 -1.42
C VAL A 123 -2.09 2.73 -1.70
N VAL A 124 -3.01 2.01 -1.07
CA VAL A 124 -3.16 0.56 -1.19
C VAL A 124 -4.61 0.14 -1.21
N TYR A 125 -4.92 -0.87 -2.02
CA TYR A 125 -6.23 -1.48 -2.11
C TYR A 125 -6.22 -2.85 -1.42
N ALA A 126 -7.27 -3.15 -0.65
CA ALA A 126 -7.41 -4.39 0.10
C ALA A 126 -8.84 -4.96 -0.03
N ASP A 127 -8.94 -6.25 -0.33
CA ASP A 127 -10.19 -6.97 -0.62
C ASP A 127 -10.12 -8.43 -0.11
N GLY A 128 -11.26 -9.01 0.25
CA GLY A 128 -11.41 -10.40 0.65
C GLY A 128 -12.59 -11.13 0.01
N ALA A 129 -12.33 -11.82 -1.09
CA ALA A 129 -13.29 -12.64 -1.82
C ALA A 129 -13.58 -14.00 -1.15
N CYS A 130 -14.84 -14.45 -1.16
CA CYS A 130 -15.26 -15.76 -0.64
C CYS A 130 -16.17 -16.54 -1.62
N LYS A 131 -15.57 -17.50 -2.34
CA LYS A 131 -16.27 -18.44 -3.23
C LYS A 131 -17.20 -19.32 -2.38
N GLY A 132 -18.51 -19.25 -2.67
CA GLY A 132 -19.53 -20.05 -1.97
C GLY A 132 -19.99 -19.53 -0.60
N ASN A 133 -19.59 -18.31 -0.21
CA ASN A 133 -19.81 -17.69 1.11
C ASN A 133 -21.13 -18.09 1.81
N GLY A 134 -21.00 -18.64 3.02
CA GLY A 134 -22.13 -19.08 3.86
C GLY A 134 -22.62 -20.50 3.61
N LYS A 135 -21.98 -21.26 2.71
CA LYS A 135 -22.28 -22.68 2.43
C LYS A 135 -21.15 -23.61 2.92
N PRO A 136 -21.42 -24.91 3.18
CA PRO A 136 -20.37 -25.90 3.32
C PRO A 136 -19.42 -25.87 2.11
N GLY A 137 -18.12 -26.00 2.33
CA GLY A 137 -17.11 -25.83 1.28
C GLY A 137 -16.93 -24.39 0.80
N SER A 138 -17.32 -23.37 1.59
CA SER A 138 -16.88 -21.98 1.35
C SER A 138 -15.36 -21.89 1.33
N VAL A 139 -14.80 -21.14 0.39
CA VAL A 139 -13.35 -20.96 0.20
C VAL A 139 -13.06 -19.47 0.03
N ALA A 140 -12.22 -18.91 0.89
CA ALA A 140 -11.96 -17.48 0.94
C ALA A 140 -10.48 -17.13 0.77
N GLY A 141 -10.20 -16.00 0.13
CA GLY A 141 -8.87 -15.48 -0.13
C GLY A 141 -8.79 -13.98 0.11
N ILE A 142 -7.57 -13.47 0.30
CA ILE A 142 -7.30 -12.06 0.56
C ILE A 142 -6.35 -11.51 -0.51
N GLY A 143 -6.61 -10.27 -0.91
CA GLY A 143 -5.83 -9.53 -1.89
C GLY A 143 -5.36 -8.21 -1.32
N VAL A 144 -4.09 -7.88 -1.59
CA VAL A 144 -3.51 -6.56 -1.34
C VAL A 144 -2.83 -6.09 -2.62
N TRP A 145 -3.18 -4.88 -3.07
CA TRP A 145 -2.71 -4.31 -4.33
C TRP A 145 -2.18 -2.88 -4.16
N TRP A 146 -0.95 -2.67 -4.62
CA TRP A 146 -0.22 -1.40 -4.57
C TRP A 146 0.02 -0.79 -5.96
N GLY A 147 -0.08 -1.59 -7.02
CA GLY A 147 0.17 -1.18 -8.41
C GLY A 147 0.68 -2.33 -9.27
N GLU A 148 0.69 -2.14 -10.59
CA GLU A 148 1.19 -3.16 -11.52
C GLU A 148 2.66 -3.50 -11.24
N ASN A 149 2.96 -4.79 -11.07
CA ASN A 149 4.31 -5.31 -10.78
C ASN A 149 4.97 -4.87 -9.45
N ASP A 150 4.24 -4.19 -8.54
CA ASP A 150 4.76 -3.87 -7.20
C ASP A 150 5.02 -5.16 -6.39
N SER A 151 6.16 -5.24 -5.69
CA SER A 151 6.57 -6.41 -4.91
C SER A 151 5.87 -6.54 -3.55
N ARG A 152 5.16 -5.50 -3.09
CA ARG A 152 4.31 -5.50 -1.90
C ARG A 152 2.93 -6.14 -2.14
N ASN A 153 2.59 -6.41 -3.40
CA ASN A 153 1.35 -7.09 -3.80
C ASN A 153 1.26 -8.50 -3.18
N LEU A 154 0.11 -8.86 -2.61
CA LEU A 154 -0.07 -10.12 -1.87
C LEU A 154 -1.39 -10.80 -2.23
N ALA A 155 -1.31 -12.10 -2.46
CA ALA A 155 -2.44 -13.03 -2.56
C ALA A 155 -2.25 -14.13 -1.52
N GLU A 156 -3.24 -14.39 -0.68
CA GLU A 156 -3.16 -15.40 0.38
C GLU A 156 -4.52 -16.10 0.60
N ARG A 157 -4.48 -17.38 0.97
CA ARG A 157 -5.66 -18.10 1.44
C ARG A 157 -6.09 -17.55 2.80
N CYS A 158 -7.35 -17.13 2.93
CA CYS A 158 -7.87 -16.58 4.18
C CYS A 158 -7.66 -17.61 5.31
N PRO A 159 -6.98 -17.24 6.40
CA PRO A 159 -6.69 -18.17 7.48
C PRO A 159 -7.98 -18.49 8.28
N GLY A 160 -8.13 -19.74 8.71
CA GLY A 160 -9.26 -20.16 9.56
C GLY A 160 -10.63 -20.09 8.87
N ALA A 161 -11.61 -19.43 9.48
CA ALA A 161 -13.00 -19.44 9.01
C ALA A 161 -13.19 -18.78 7.62
N GLN A 162 -13.70 -19.55 6.66
CA GLN A 162 -13.85 -19.13 5.26
C GLN A 162 -15.15 -18.31 5.06
N THR A 163 -15.08 -16.98 5.24
CA THR A 163 -16.20 -16.04 5.02
C THR A 163 -15.72 -14.71 4.47
N ASN A 164 -16.54 -14.01 3.66
CA ASN A 164 -16.16 -12.74 3.02
C ASN A 164 -15.70 -11.71 4.06
N ASN A 165 -16.60 -11.34 4.99
CA ASN A 165 -16.36 -10.39 6.08
C ASN A 165 -15.07 -10.64 6.90
N ARG A 166 -14.59 -11.90 6.97
CA ARG A 166 -13.34 -12.22 7.63
C ARG A 166 -12.14 -12.06 6.71
N ALA A 167 -12.22 -12.52 5.46
CA ALA A 167 -11.18 -12.29 4.46
C ALA A 167 -10.88 -10.79 4.30
N GLU A 168 -11.92 -9.98 4.24
CA GLU A 168 -11.90 -8.51 4.15
C GLU A 168 -11.08 -7.85 5.28
N LEU A 169 -11.39 -8.21 6.53
CA LEU A 169 -10.65 -7.75 7.71
C LEU A 169 -9.19 -8.25 7.69
N ILE A 170 -8.94 -9.47 7.22
CA ILE A 170 -7.58 -10.02 7.12
C ILE A 170 -6.78 -9.33 5.99
N ALA A 171 -7.41 -8.90 4.90
CA ALA A 171 -6.75 -8.14 3.82
C ALA A 171 -6.22 -6.80 4.34
N ILE A 172 -7.06 -6.04 5.04
CA ILE A 172 -6.64 -4.83 5.77
C ILE A 172 -5.55 -5.15 6.78
N LEU A 173 -5.68 -6.24 7.55
CA LEU A 173 -4.66 -6.65 8.50
C LEU A 173 -3.29 -6.90 7.83
N ARG A 174 -3.25 -7.55 6.65
CA ARG A 174 -1.99 -7.79 5.95
C ARG A 174 -1.28 -6.51 5.57
N VAL A 175 -2.00 -5.48 5.10
CA VAL A 175 -1.43 -4.13 4.91
C VAL A 175 -0.76 -3.62 6.19
N LEU A 176 -1.42 -3.79 7.34
CA LEU A 176 -0.92 -3.34 8.64
C LEU A 176 0.18 -4.22 9.25
N GLU A 177 0.47 -5.40 8.67
CA GLU A 177 1.55 -6.29 9.11
C GLU A 177 2.76 -6.31 8.17
N THR A 178 2.57 -6.09 6.86
CA THR A 178 3.66 -6.13 5.87
C THR A 178 4.31 -4.76 5.60
N THR A 179 3.66 -3.66 5.98
CA THR A 179 4.23 -2.31 5.89
C THR A 179 4.84 -1.86 7.21
N LEU A 180 5.89 -1.05 7.16
CA LEU A 180 6.45 -0.44 8.36
C LEU A 180 5.66 0.81 8.81
N PRO A 181 5.56 1.06 10.12
CA PRO A 181 4.98 2.28 10.67
C PRO A 181 5.97 3.45 10.53
N ILE A 182 5.87 4.22 9.44
CA ILE A 182 6.77 5.34 9.14
C ILE A 182 6.02 6.66 9.35
N ALA A 183 6.46 7.45 10.33
CA ALA A 183 5.78 8.68 10.78
C ALA A 183 5.56 9.71 9.65
N THR A 184 6.53 9.84 8.74
CA THR A 184 6.49 10.77 7.61
C THR A 184 5.63 10.30 6.44
N GLN A 185 5.20 9.03 6.42
CA GLN A 185 4.50 8.40 5.30
C GLN A 185 3.08 8.03 5.70
N ARG A 186 2.10 8.83 5.24
CA ARG A 186 0.67 8.60 5.51
C ARG A 186 0.19 7.40 4.71
N LEU A 187 -0.69 6.57 5.27
CA LEU A 187 -1.17 5.33 4.64
C LEU A 187 -2.67 5.42 4.33
N LEU A 188 -3.06 5.27 3.05
CA LEU A 188 -4.44 5.31 2.59
C LEU A 188 -4.88 3.91 2.14
N ILE A 189 -5.71 3.25 2.96
CA ILE A 189 -6.25 1.92 2.68
C ILE A 189 -7.63 2.07 2.03
N LYS A 190 -7.72 1.70 0.75
CA LYS A 190 -8.95 1.68 -0.05
C LYS A 190 -9.54 0.26 -0.06
N THR A 191 -10.86 0.17 0.08
CA THR A 191 -11.61 -1.09 0.06
C THR A 191 -13.08 -0.80 -0.24
N ASP A 192 -13.80 -1.71 -0.89
CA ASP A 192 -15.27 -1.64 -1.00
C ASP A 192 -15.98 -2.23 0.23
N SER A 193 -15.22 -2.80 1.17
CA SER A 193 -15.72 -3.40 2.41
C SER A 193 -16.23 -2.38 3.43
N LYS A 194 -17.45 -1.87 3.23
CA LYS A 194 -18.14 -1.03 4.23
C LYS A 194 -18.23 -1.70 5.60
N TYR A 195 -18.39 -3.03 5.63
CA TYR A 195 -18.35 -3.81 6.88
C TYR A 195 -17.03 -3.58 7.62
N SER A 196 -15.90 -3.73 6.94
CA SER A 196 -14.57 -3.61 7.55
C SER A 196 -14.28 -2.17 7.95
N ILE A 197 -14.63 -1.19 7.10
CA ILE A 197 -14.50 0.24 7.44
C ILE A 197 -15.31 0.55 8.71
N HIS A 198 -16.62 0.28 8.73
CA HIS A 198 -17.44 0.60 9.91
C HIS A 198 -17.01 -0.16 11.18
N CYS A 199 -16.49 -1.39 11.06
CA CYS A 199 -15.89 -2.11 12.20
C CYS A 199 -14.71 -1.36 12.81
N LEU A 200 -13.87 -0.74 11.98
CA LEU A 200 -12.61 -0.10 12.37
C LEU A 200 -12.72 1.41 12.64
N THR A 201 -13.78 2.08 12.20
CA THR A 201 -14.00 3.52 12.40
C THR A 201 -15.13 3.85 13.39
N GLU A 202 -16.21 3.05 13.43
CA GLU A 202 -17.45 3.44 14.10
C GLU A 202 -17.90 2.44 15.17
N TRP A 203 -18.12 1.18 14.77
CA TRP A 203 -18.86 0.21 15.56
C TRP A 203 -18.08 -0.25 16.80
N PHE A 204 -16.76 -0.32 16.73
CA PHE A 204 -15.93 -0.68 17.88
C PHE A 204 -16.10 0.29 19.06
N HIS A 205 -16.38 1.58 18.84
CA HIS A 205 -16.68 2.53 19.93
C HIS A 205 -17.91 2.11 20.74
N LYS A 206 -18.93 1.58 20.08
CA LYS A 206 -20.16 1.07 20.71
C LYS A 206 -19.91 -0.30 21.34
N TRP A 207 -19.20 -1.19 20.65
CA TRP A 207 -18.87 -2.53 21.16
C TRP A 207 -17.94 -2.50 22.37
N LYS A 208 -16.90 -1.64 22.41
CA LYS A 208 -16.01 -1.46 23.56
C LYS A 208 -16.79 -1.06 24.82
N LYS A 209 -17.76 -0.16 24.69
CA LYS A 209 -18.70 0.21 25.78
C LYS A 209 -19.66 -0.90 26.17
N ALA A 210 -20.09 -1.74 25.20
CA ALA A 210 -21.00 -2.86 25.40
C ALA A 210 -20.31 -4.20 25.76
N GLY A 211 -19.05 -4.20 26.20
CA GLY A 211 -18.32 -5.43 26.55
C GLY A 211 -18.13 -6.40 25.37
N TRP A 212 -17.97 -5.87 24.16
CA TRP A 212 -17.87 -6.59 22.89
C TRP A 212 -19.06 -7.50 22.56
N LYS A 213 -20.26 -7.06 22.94
CA LYS A 213 -21.55 -7.66 22.55
C LYS A 213 -22.24 -6.86 21.45
N THR A 214 -23.04 -7.56 20.66
CA THR A 214 -23.97 -6.99 19.67
C THR A 214 -25.23 -6.44 20.35
N ASN A 215 -26.05 -5.70 19.61
CA ASN A 215 -27.38 -5.27 20.09
C ASN A 215 -28.35 -6.44 20.36
N ARG A 216 -28.02 -7.66 19.92
CA ARG A 216 -28.75 -8.91 20.24
C ARG A 216 -28.15 -9.66 21.43
N GLY A 217 -27.25 -9.03 22.21
CA GLY A 217 -26.61 -9.61 23.40
C GLY A 217 -25.49 -10.63 23.12
N GLY A 218 -25.54 -11.35 21.99
CA GLY A 218 -24.50 -12.27 21.55
C GLY A 218 -23.16 -11.56 21.23
N PRO A 219 -22.03 -12.28 21.27
CA PRO A 219 -20.70 -11.71 21.04
C PRO A 219 -20.54 -11.17 19.61
N VAL A 220 -19.65 -10.17 19.45
CA VAL A 220 -19.29 -9.64 18.13
C VAL A 220 -18.51 -10.69 17.32
N VAL A 221 -18.99 -11.01 16.12
CA VAL A 221 -18.27 -11.87 15.16
C VAL A 221 -16.97 -11.17 14.74
N ASN A 222 -15.88 -11.93 14.61
CA ASN A 222 -14.52 -11.41 14.40
C ASN A 222 -13.95 -10.52 15.52
N ARG A 223 -14.55 -10.45 16.72
CA ARG A 223 -14.13 -9.60 17.86
C ARG A 223 -12.61 -9.47 18.02
N ASP A 224 -11.92 -10.58 18.19
CA ASP A 224 -10.49 -10.56 18.57
C ASP A 224 -9.56 -10.19 17.40
N LEU A 225 -9.98 -10.49 16.17
CA LEU A 225 -9.34 -9.99 14.95
C LEU A 225 -9.52 -8.46 14.85
N ILE A 226 -10.74 -7.96 15.06
CA ILE A 226 -11.05 -6.53 15.05
C ILE A 226 -10.25 -5.80 16.16
N LYS A 227 -10.17 -6.36 17.37
CA LYS A 227 -9.30 -5.84 18.45
C LYS A 227 -7.84 -5.75 18.02
N TYR A 228 -7.29 -6.80 17.40
CA TYR A 228 -5.88 -6.83 16.97
C TYR A 228 -5.59 -5.77 15.89
N ILE A 229 -6.48 -5.61 14.91
CA ILE A 229 -6.38 -4.56 13.88
C ILE A 229 -6.42 -3.16 14.52
N LEU A 230 -7.32 -2.92 15.48
CA LEU A 230 -7.41 -1.66 16.20
C LEU A 230 -6.15 -1.37 17.04
N ALA A 231 -5.54 -2.39 17.64
CA ALA A 231 -4.27 -2.23 18.36
C ALA A 231 -3.12 -1.87 17.40
N LEU A 232 -3.04 -2.50 16.21
CA LEU A 232 -2.08 -2.09 15.17
C LEU A 232 -2.28 -0.64 14.68
N LEU A 233 -3.53 -0.18 14.60
CA LEU A 233 -3.86 1.21 14.26
C LEU A 233 -3.47 2.18 15.38
N GLN A 234 -3.72 1.85 16.66
CA GLN A 234 -3.25 2.65 17.80
C GLN A 234 -1.71 2.73 17.83
N TYR A 235 -1.03 1.60 17.62
CA TYR A 235 0.44 1.56 17.59
C TYR A 235 1.02 2.41 16.45
N ARG A 236 0.43 2.36 15.24
CA ARG A 236 0.80 3.26 14.12
C ARG A 236 0.60 4.74 14.46
N ASN A 237 -0.49 5.08 15.13
CA ASN A 237 -0.77 6.45 15.57
C ASN A 237 0.22 6.94 16.64
N LEU A 238 0.61 6.10 17.61
CA LEU A 238 1.65 6.41 18.60
C LEU A 238 3.04 6.61 17.96
N LEU A 239 3.29 5.93 16.84
CA LEU A 239 4.46 6.14 15.98
C LEU A 239 4.30 7.30 14.98
N GLY A 240 3.28 8.15 15.15
CA GLY A 240 3.02 9.33 14.31
C GLY A 240 2.48 9.01 12.91
N GLN A 241 2.35 7.74 12.52
CA GLN A 241 1.84 7.38 11.20
C GLN A 241 0.32 7.51 11.12
N ARG A 242 -0.15 8.48 10.33
CA ARG A 242 -1.56 8.65 10.01
C ARG A 242 -2.04 7.57 9.02
N VAL A 243 -2.99 6.74 9.45
CA VAL A 243 -3.74 5.83 8.59
C VAL A 243 -5.13 6.40 8.29
N LYS A 244 -5.60 6.27 7.05
CA LYS A 244 -6.97 6.61 6.62
C LYS A 244 -7.59 5.42 5.88
N PHE A 245 -8.89 5.20 6.09
CA PHE A 245 -9.71 4.31 5.27
C PHE A 245 -10.54 5.12 4.26
N GLU A 246 -10.76 4.56 3.08
CA GLU A 246 -11.62 5.15 2.06
C GLU A 246 -12.43 4.06 1.33
N TYR A 247 -13.74 4.29 1.21
CA TYR A 247 -14.62 3.40 0.46
C TYR A 247 -14.46 3.64 -1.04
N VAL A 248 -14.16 2.59 -1.79
CA VAL A 248 -14.25 2.55 -3.26
C VAL A 248 -15.43 1.67 -3.68
N GLN A 249 -15.88 1.77 -4.93
CA GLN A 249 -17.00 0.96 -5.41
C GLN A 249 -16.50 -0.34 -6.07
N GLY A 250 -16.92 -1.48 -5.55
CA GLY A 250 -16.64 -2.79 -6.14
C GLY A 250 -17.18 -2.94 -7.57
N HIS A 251 -16.44 -3.68 -8.39
CA HIS A 251 -16.72 -3.96 -9.80
C HIS A 251 -17.04 -2.72 -10.67
N ALA A 252 -16.37 -1.59 -10.41
CA ALA A 252 -16.65 -0.29 -11.04
C ALA A 252 -15.60 0.21 -12.05
N GLY A 253 -14.67 -0.63 -12.53
CA GLY A 253 -13.57 -0.18 -13.39
C GLY A 253 -12.43 0.52 -12.64
N ILE A 254 -12.35 0.34 -11.32
CA ILE A 254 -11.31 0.94 -10.48
C ILE A 254 -10.13 -0.02 -10.43
N GLU A 255 -9.12 0.22 -11.27
CA GLU A 255 -7.93 -0.62 -11.47
C GLU A 255 -7.34 -1.19 -10.16
N GLY A 256 -7.20 -0.36 -9.12
CA GLY A 256 -6.65 -0.80 -7.84
C GLY A 256 -7.53 -1.81 -7.09
N ASN A 257 -8.87 -1.65 -7.15
CA ASN A 257 -9.80 -2.59 -6.52
C ASN A 257 -9.94 -3.87 -7.35
N GLU A 258 -9.87 -3.77 -8.68
CA GLU A 258 -9.85 -4.94 -9.57
C GLU A 258 -8.53 -5.73 -9.44
N GLY A 259 -7.42 -5.04 -9.20
CA GLY A 259 -6.16 -5.64 -8.77
C GLY A 259 -6.27 -6.36 -7.43
N ALA A 260 -6.96 -5.78 -6.45
CA ALA A 260 -7.20 -6.42 -5.15
C ALA A 260 -8.12 -7.67 -5.28
N ASP A 261 -9.25 -7.59 -5.98
CA ASP A 261 -10.16 -8.71 -6.27
C ASP A 261 -9.44 -9.84 -7.01
N TYR A 262 -8.60 -9.52 -7.99
CA TYR A 262 -7.79 -10.51 -8.68
C TYR A 262 -6.83 -11.24 -7.73
N GLN A 263 -6.15 -10.53 -6.83
CA GLN A 263 -5.29 -11.16 -5.83
C GLN A 263 -6.11 -11.96 -4.79
N ALA A 264 -7.30 -11.51 -4.39
CA ALA A 264 -8.17 -12.20 -3.45
C ALA A 264 -8.72 -13.51 -4.04
N ASN A 265 -9.17 -13.50 -5.30
CA ASN A 265 -9.62 -14.69 -6.01
C ASN A 265 -8.50 -15.71 -6.25
N ARG A 266 -7.27 -15.26 -6.52
CA ARG A 266 -6.07 -16.11 -6.52
C ARG A 266 -5.75 -16.65 -5.13
N GLY A 267 -5.87 -15.83 -4.10
CA GLY A 267 -5.69 -16.22 -2.70
C GLY A 267 -6.60 -17.37 -2.30
N ALA A 268 -7.85 -17.37 -2.78
CA ALA A 268 -8.82 -18.44 -2.55
C ALA A 268 -8.39 -19.79 -3.17
N GLU A 269 -7.51 -19.79 -4.18
CA GLU A 269 -7.00 -21.00 -4.84
C GLU A 269 -5.69 -21.52 -4.21
N LEU A 270 -5.14 -20.83 -3.21
CA LEU A 270 -3.94 -21.25 -2.49
C LEU A 270 -4.24 -22.30 -1.39
N PRO A 271 -3.23 -23.08 -0.95
CA PRO A 271 -3.38 -24.07 0.10
C PRO A 271 -3.95 -23.51 1.42
N GLU A 272 -4.61 -24.37 2.19
CA GLU A 272 -5.27 -23.99 3.45
C GLU A 272 -4.28 -23.38 4.45
N LYS A 273 -4.66 -22.26 5.07
CA LYS A 273 -3.84 -21.57 6.07
C LYS A 273 -4.48 -21.67 7.45
N ALA A 274 -3.69 -22.13 8.43
CA ALA A 274 -4.11 -22.23 9.82
C ALA A 274 -4.49 -20.85 10.39
N ASP A 275 -5.45 -20.83 11.31
CA ASP A 275 -5.83 -19.60 12.02
C ASP A 275 -4.80 -19.20 13.08
N ARG A 276 -4.79 -17.94 13.47
CA ARG A 276 -4.03 -17.43 14.63
C ARG A 276 -4.95 -17.28 15.84
N VAL A 277 -4.37 -17.38 17.04
CA VAL A 277 -5.07 -17.03 18.28
C VAL A 277 -5.06 -15.50 18.41
N TRP A 278 -6.02 -14.84 17.79
CA TRP A 278 -6.11 -13.37 17.69
C TRP A 278 -6.11 -12.66 19.05
N ALA A 279 -6.61 -13.30 20.10
CA ALA A 279 -6.52 -12.79 21.47
C ALA A 279 -5.07 -12.62 21.93
N ASN A 280 -4.19 -13.58 21.61
CA ASN A 280 -2.77 -13.53 22.02
C ASN A 280 -2.01 -12.44 21.24
N GLU A 281 -2.27 -12.32 19.94
CA GLU A 281 -1.68 -11.26 19.10
C GLU A 281 -2.17 -9.86 19.54
N CYS A 282 -3.46 -9.75 19.90
CA CYS A 282 -4.02 -8.55 20.50
C CYS A 282 -3.30 -8.19 21.82
N SER A 283 -3.20 -9.12 22.77
CA SER A 283 -2.54 -8.84 24.06
C SER A 283 -1.04 -8.58 23.92
N ARG A 284 -0.38 -9.15 22.91
CA ARG A 284 1.01 -8.81 22.55
C ARG A 284 1.13 -7.38 22.04
N MET A 285 0.17 -6.89 21.26
CA MET A 285 0.14 -5.50 20.78
C MET A 285 -0.28 -4.52 21.89
N GLU A 286 -1.28 -4.85 22.69
CA GLU A 286 -1.72 -4.08 23.87
C GLU A 286 -0.56 -3.91 24.88
N LYS A 287 0.31 -4.93 25.02
CA LYS A 287 1.55 -4.82 25.79
C LYS A 287 2.56 -3.83 25.17
N LEU A 288 2.86 -3.95 23.87
CA LEU A 288 3.81 -3.05 23.18
C LEU A 288 3.37 -1.59 23.20
N ILE A 289 2.05 -1.34 23.13
CA ILE A 289 1.44 -0.02 23.30
C ILE A 289 1.73 0.53 24.71
N LYS A 290 1.45 -0.26 25.75
CA LYS A 290 1.69 0.14 27.15
C LYS A 290 3.17 0.42 27.42
N GLU A 291 4.08 -0.44 26.94
CA GLU A 291 5.53 -0.25 27.08
C GLU A 291 6.03 1.02 26.34
N TRP A 292 5.36 1.42 25.24
CA TRP A 292 5.64 2.69 24.56
C TRP A 292 5.13 3.90 25.35
N GLU A 293 3.89 3.84 25.85
CA GLU A 293 3.24 4.92 26.61
C GLU A 293 4.02 5.20 27.93
N GLU A 294 4.39 4.15 28.68
CA GLU A 294 5.25 4.27 29.89
C GLU A 294 6.67 4.76 29.54
N GLY A 295 7.22 4.35 28.39
CA GLY A 295 8.52 4.78 27.88
C GLY A 295 8.59 6.22 27.33
N VAL A 296 7.44 6.88 27.16
CA VAL A 296 7.31 8.31 26.88
C VAL A 296 7.20 9.09 28.19
N GLU A 297 6.33 8.65 29.12
CA GLU A 297 6.13 9.33 30.42
C GLU A 297 7.44 9.49 31.22
N VAL A 298 8.33 8.49 31.17
CA VAL A 298 9.66 8.56 31.80
C VAL A 298 10.59 9.59 31.14
N VAL A 299 10.47 9.82 29.82
CA VAL A 299 11.27 10.81 29.09
C VAL A 299 10.75 12.23 29.37
N ASP A 300 9.44 12.43 29.31
CA ASP A 300 8.83 13.74 29.57
C ASP A 300 9.15 14.21 31.00
N LYS A 301 9.08 13.30 31.99
CA LYS A 301 9.51 13.56 33.37
C LYS A 301 10.99 13.89 33.50
N ALA A 302 11.87 13.18 32.78
CA ALA A 302 13.30 13.47 32.79
C ALA A 302 13.64 14.81 32.13
N VAL A 303 12.91 15.21 31.08
CA VAL A 303 13.05 16.55 30.48
C VAL A 303 12.53 17.63 31.42
N GLN A 304 11.41 17.42 32.09
CA GLN A 304 10.87 18.36 33.07
C GLN A 304 11.82 18.56 34.27
N VAL A 305 12.34 17.47 34.85
CA VAL A 305 13.32 17.55 35.96
C VAL A 305 14.58 18.32 35.54
N ASN A 306 15.10 18.09 34.33
CA ASN A 306 16.27 18.83 33.86
C ASN A 306 16.00 20.34 33.72
N LEU A 307 14.81 20.73 33.24
CA LEU A 307 14.40 22.14 33.12
C LEU A 307 14.17 22.79 34.49
N GLU A 308 13.62 22.05 35.46
CA GLU A 308 13.44 22.50 36.85
C GLU A 308 14.78 22.60 37.63
N THR A 309 15.91 22.20 37.03
CA THR A 309 17.26 22.31 37.64
C THR A 309 18.18 23.37 37.01
N GLU A 310 17.70 24.18 36.07
CA GLU A 310 18.52 25.21 35.39
C GLU A 310 18.27 26.67 35.88
N ASP A 311 17.27 26.92 36.74
CA ASP A 311 16.92 28.27 37.26
C ASP A 311 17.52 28.62 38.66
N ASP A 312 18.03 27.64 39.42
CA ASP A 312 18.58 27.83 40.79
C ASP A 312 20.13 27.85 40.80
N GLN A 313 20.76 28.78 40.07
CA GLN A 313 22.14 29.22 40.36
C GLN A 313 22.17 30.74 40.60
N GLU A 314 22.66 31.11 41.77
CA GLU A 314 22.64 32.47 42.32
C GLU A 314 23.50 33.43 41.48
N GLU A 315 22.89 34.46 40.87
CA GLU A 315 23.61 35.67 40.39
C GLU A 315 24.01 36.56 41.59
N ASP A 316 24.82 36.04 42.51
CA ASP A 316 25.48 36.84 43.55
C ASP A 316 26.88 37.29 43.09
N ASP A 317 27.17 38.57 43.32
CA ASP A 317 28.47 39.24 43.21
C ASP A 317 29.26 39.13 41.88
N LEU A 318 28.88 39.95 40.90
CA LEU A 318 29.86 40.57 39.97
C LEU A 318 29.47 41.99 39.54
N ILE A 319 29.48 42.92 40.51
CA ILE A 319 29.39 44.35 40.25
C ILE A 319 30.67 44.80 39.51
N TRP A 320 30.53 45.24 38.26
CA TRP A 320 31.60 45.91 37.54
C TRP A 320 31.68 47.38 37.99
N ASP A 321 32.82 47.79 38.54
CA ASP A 321 33.09 49.20 38.81
C ASP A 321 33.39 49.94 37.49
N GLU A 322 33.00 51.21 37.40
CA GLU A 322 33.12 52.02 36.17
C GLU A 322 34.55 52.57 35.96
N SER A 323 35.52 52.10 36.75
CA SER A 323 36.91 52.55 36.77
C SER A 323 37.85 51.79 35.81
N ASP A 324 37.60 50.51 35.53
CA ASP A 324 38.47 49.68 34.66
C ASP A 324 38.36 50.03 33.16
N ILE A 325 37.35 50.81 32.75
CA ILE A 325 37.07 51.15 31.33
C ILE A 325 37.88 52.38 30.86
N LEU A 326 39.10 52.58 31.38
CA LEU A 326 39.97 53.71 30.99
C LEU A 326 41.42 53.36 30.57
N ASP A 327 42.00 52.22 30.99
CA ASP A 327 43.42 51.92 30.67
C ASP A 327 43.63 51.36 29.24
N LEU A 328 42.60 50.76 28.63
CA LEU A 328 42.67 50.17 27.27
C LEU A 328 42.69 51.19 26.11
N LYS A 329 42.98 52.46 26.38
CA LYS A 329 43.25 53.50 25.35
C LYS A 329 44.61 54.20 25.51
N GLY A 330 45.44 53.79 26.47
CA GLY A 330 46.76 54.38 26.69
C GLY A 330 47.89 53.83 25.81
N MET A 331 47.77 52.59 25.29
CA MET A 331 48.93 51.81 24.82
C MET A 331 49.11 51.66 23.29
N GLU A 332 48.33 52.37 22.46
CA GLU A 332 48.53 52.39 20.99
C GLU A 332 49.29 53.63 20.47
N ALA A 333 49.91 54.42 21.36
CA ALA A 333 50.48 55.74 21.04
C ALA A 333 52.02 55.80 20.93
N GLU A 334 52.77 54.69 21.04
CA GLU A 334 54.25 54.69 21.08
C GLU A 334 54.94 53.74 20.08
N LEU A 335 54.31 53.44 18.93
CA LEU A 335 54.93 52.70 17.82
C LEU A 335 54.81 53.40 16.45
N ALA A 336 54.71 54.73 16.44
CA ALA A 336 54.68 55.56 15.24
C ALA A 336 55.48 56.87 15.43
N GLY A 337 56.77 56.77 15.76
CA GLY A 337 57.53 57.91 16.31
C GLY A 337 59.06 57.93 16.16
N ASN A 338 59.66 57.27 15.17
CA ASN A 338 61.00 57.57 14.62
C ASN A 338 61.25 56.79 13.31
#